data_AF-E7QU29-F1
#
_entry.id   AF-E7QU29-F1
#
_cell.length_a   1.000
_cell.length_b   1.000
_cell.length_c   1.000
_cell.angle_alpha   90.00
_cell.angle_beta   90.00
_cell.angle_gamma   90.00
#
_symmetry.space_group_name_H-M   'P 1'
#
loop_
_entity.id
_entity.type
_entity.pdbx_description
1 polymer ?
#
loop_
_entity_poly.entity_id
_entity_poly.type
_entity_poly.pdbx_seq_one_letter_code
_entity_poly.pdbx_strand_id
1 'polypeptide(L)'
;MSSTDGTPQELSEDLIFDVLKNRRRRYTLHYLKQQGRPVELSELAEQVAAWENDTTVEGLSANERKSVYTSLYQTHLPKLSDAGIVEYNQSRGIVELSDNAAQLEGYLRPQDEFPWIRYYLGLAIVSAILVFADFLGIPPFSAIPDKIWGVLIVAAFALSALVHYLRRRQLGTGERPPSAR
;
A
#
# COMPACT_ATOMS: atom_id res chain seq x y z
N MET A 1 24.67 -37.53 12.29
CA MET A 1 23.81 -37.14 11.15
C MET A 1 22.69 -36.31 11.75
N SER A 2 22.82 -34.99 11.72
CA SER A 2 21.83 -34.07 12.30
C SER A 2 20.72 -33.88 11.27
N SER A 3 19.53 -34.36 11.59
CA SER A 3 18.30 -34.00 10.91
C SER A 3 17.97 -32.55 11.28
N THR A 4 18.05 -31.63 10.33
CA THR A 4 17.48 -30.29 10.49
C THR A 4 15.97 -30.43 10.31
N ASP A 5 15.23 -30.45 11.42
CA ASP A 5 13.77 -30.35 11.39
C ASP A 5 13.37 -29.01 10.76
N GLY A 6 12.60 -29.08 9.68
CA GLY A 6 12.02 -27.95 8.97
C GLY A 6 10.84 -27.31 9.71
N THR A 7 10.96 -27.11 11.02
CA THR A 7 10.00 -26.30 11.76
C THR A 7 10.32 -24.82 11.56
N PRO A 8 9.35 -24.00 11.14
CA PRO A 8 9.50 -22.55 11.04
C PRO A 8 10.07 -22.00 12.36
N GLN A 9 11.19 -21.28 12.28
CA GLN A 9 11.79 -20.65 13.46
C GLN A 9 10.91 -19.46 13.84
N GLU A 10 10.41 -19.44 15.07
CA GLU A 10 9.59 -18.34 15.56
C GLU A 10 10.40 -17.04 15.54
N LEU A 11 9.95 -16.06 14.76
CA LEU A 11 10.60 -14.76 14.60
C LEU A 11 10.26 -13.90 15.81
N SER A 12 11.27 -13.27 16.42
CA SER A 12 11.03 -12.32 17.50
C SER A 12 10.29 -11.08 16.98
N GLU A 13 9.47 -10.49 17.85
CA GLU A 13 8.70 -9.29 17.51
C GLU A 13 9.62 -8.11 17.12
N ASP A 14 10.75 -7.95 17.82
CA ASP A 14 11.78 -6.95 17.49
C ASP A 14 12.35 -7.12 16.08
N LEU A 15 12.58 -8.37 15.67
CA LEU A 15 13.08 -8.69 14.33
C LEU A 15 12.01 -8.41 13.26
N ILE A 16 10.75 -8.77 13.53
CA ILE A 16 9.63 -8.45 12.66
C ILE A 16 9.53 -6.92 12.47
N PHE A 17 9.57 -6.14 13.55
CA PHE A 17 9.54 -4.68 13.46
C PHE A 17 10.75 -4.10 12.72
N ASP A 18 11.97 -4.59 13.00
CA ASP A 18 13.17 -4.14 12.29
C ASP A 18 13.08 -4.43 10.78
N VAL A 19 12.63 -5.63 10.40
CA VAL A 19 12.39 -5.98 9.00
C VAL A 19 11.33 -5.07 8.38
N LEU A 20 10.19 -4.91 9.04
CA LEU A 20 9.07 -4.14 8.49
C LEU A 20 9.30 -2.63 8.51
N LYS A 21 10.28 -2.09 9.23
CA LYS A 21 10.57 -0.65 9.28
C LYS A 21 10.95 -0.04 7.92
N ASN A 22 11.50 -0.83 6.99
CA ASN A 22 11.94 -0.31 5.69
C ASN A 22 10.89 -0.55 4.59
N ARG A 23 10.53 0.53 3.88
CA ARG A 23 9.56 0.49 2.77
C ARG A 23 9.92 -0.53 1.68
N ARG A 24 11.19 -0.60 1.25
CA ARG A 24 11.62 -1.54 0.20
C ARG A 24 11.48 -2.99 0.64
N ARG A 25 11.78 -3.34 1.90
CA ARG A 25 11.55 -4.71 2.42
C ARG A 25 10.07 -5.08 2.41
N ARG A 26 9.19 -4.18 2.85
CA ARG A 26 7.73 -4.42 2.76
C ARG A 26 7.27 -4.62 1.32
N TYR A 27 7.82 -3.84 0.40
CA TYR A 27 7.47 -3.89 -1.01
C TYR A 27 7.91 -5.22 -1.60
N THR A 28 9.11 -5.68 -1.26
CA THR A 28 9.60 -6.99 -1.63
C THR A 28 8.69 -8.11 -1.15
N LEU A 29 8.35 -8.14 0.15
CA LEU A 29 7.54 -9.21 0.71
C LEU A 29 6.14 -9.26 0.09
N HIS A 30 5.54 -8.10 -0.15
CA HIS A 30 4.25 -7.99 -0.81
C HIS A 30 4.29 -8.52 -2.24
N TYR A 31 5.32 -8.16 -3.03
CA TYR A 31 5.45 -8.65 -4.40
C TYR A 31 5.62 -10.18 -4.44
N LEU A 32 6.53 -10.72 -3.62
CA LEU A 32 6.78 -12.15 -3.58
C LEU A 32 5.51 -12.92 -3.16
N LYS A 33 4.75 -12.38 -2.21
CA LYS A 33 3.46 -12.96 -1.79
C LYS A 33 2.43 -12.95 -2.92
N GLN A 34 2.35 -11.85 -3.67
CA GLN A 34 1.45 -11.73 -4.81
C GLN A 34 1.81 -12.71 -5.93
N GLN A 35 3.10 -12.93 -6.19
CA GLN A 35 3.55 -13.86 -7.23
C GLN A 35 3.41 -15.32 -6.81
N GLY A 36 3.65 -15.66 -5.54
CA GLY A 36 3.55 -17.03 -5.03
C GLY A 36 4.53 -18.01 -5.70
N ARG A 37 5.62 -17.49 -6.28
CA ARG A 37 6.65 -18.25 -7.01
C ARG A 37 8.03 -17.57 -6.82
N PRO A 38 9.12 -18.28 -7.15
CA PRO A 38 10.41 -17.63 -7.36
C PRO A 38 10.32 -16.54 -8.44
N VAL A 39 10.96 -15.40 -8.15
CA VAL A 39 11.04 -14.25 -9.07
C VAL A 39 12.49 -13.86 -9.28
N GLU A 40 12.76 -13.22 -10.42
CA GLU A 40 14.08 -12.63 -10.65
C GLU A 40 14.23 -11.32 -9.87
N LEU A 41 15.46 -11.02 -9.43
CA LEU A 41 15.81 -9.76 -8.78
C LEU A 41 15.56 -8.56 -9.69
N SER A 42 15.76 -8.72 -11.00
CA SER A 42 15.46 -7.71 -12.02
C SER A 42 13.96 -7.34 -12.00
N GLU A 43 13.10 -8.34 -12.13
CA GLU A 43 11.64 -8.24 -12.07
C GLU A 43 11.18 -7.61 -10.75
N LEU A 44 11.72 -8.12 -9.63
CA LEU A 44 11.42 -7.60 -8.29
C LEU A 44 11.84 -6.12 -8.15
N ALA A 45 13.04 -5.76 -8.62
CA ALA A 45 13.55 -4.39 -8.52
C ALA A 45 12.73 -3.42 -9.37
N GLU A 46 12.29 -3.84 -10.56
CA GLU A 46 11.41 -3.07 -11.43
C GLU A 46 10.09 -2.77 -10.74
N GLN A 47 9.42 -3.78 -10.18
CA GLN A 47 8.15 -3.56 -9.51
C GLN A 47 8.30 -2.69 -8.26
N VAL A 48 9.33 -2.95 -7.44
CA VAL A 48 9.58 -2.15 -6.23
C VAL A 48 9.90 -0.70 -6.58
N ALA A 49 10.66 -0.44 -7.66
CA ALA A 49 10.94 0.90 -8.14
C ALA A 49 9.68 1.61 -8.67
N ALA A 50 8.81 0.89 -9.37
CA ALA A 50 7.54 1.42 -9.87
C ALA A 50 6.67 1.91 -8.71
N TRP A 51 6.53 1.09 -7.65
CA TRP A 51 5.80 1.48 -6.45
C TRP A 51 6.48 2.61 -5.66
N GLU A 52 7.82 2.66 -5.63
CA GLU A 52 8.54 3.69 -4.89
C GLU A 52 8.34 5.08 -5.49
N ASN A 53 8.31 5.16 -6.83
CA ASN A 53 8.21 6.40 -7.61
C ASN A 53 6.78 6.69 -8.10
N ASP A 54 5.78 5.93 -7.64
CA ASP A 54 4.37 6.08 -8.04
C ASP A 54 4.17 6.11 -9.57
N THR A 55 4.83 5.17 -10.26
CA THR A 55 4.82 5.03 -11.73
C THR A 55 4.61 3.58 -12.15
N THR A 56 4.56 3.30 -13.46
CA THR A 56 4.54 1.93 -14.00
C THR A 56 5.96 1.47 -14.32
N VAL A 57 6.16 0.16 -14.53
CA VAL A 57 7.47 -0.39 -14.92
C VAL A 57 7.97 0.24 -16.23
N GLU A 58 7.07 0.51 -17.17
CA GLU A 58 7.37 1.17 -18.46
C GLU A 58 7.72 2.65 -18.28
N GLY A 59 7.19 3.29 -17.24
CA GLY A 59 7.46 4.69 -16.89
C GLY A 59 8.74 4.91 -16.11
N LEU A 60 9.48 3.86 -15.75
CA LEU A 60 10.72 3.97 -14.97
C LEU A 60 11.92 4.39 -15.81
N SER A 61 12.72 5.30 -15.26
CA SER A 61 14.07 5.55 -15.77
C SER A 61 15.02 4.41 -15.41
N ALA A 62 16.08 4.25 -16.22
CA ALA A 62 17.13 3.28 -15.95
C ALA A 62 17.84 3.53 -14.60
N ASN A 63 17.94 4.79 -14.18
CA ASN A 63 18.58 5.16 -12.91
C ASN A 63 17.73 4.75 -11.70
N GLU A 64 16.41 4.96 -11.74
CA GLU A 64 15.50 4.52 -10.67
C GLU A 64 15.53 3.00 -10.50
N ARG A 65 15.45 2.27 -11.62
CA ARG A 65 15.56 0.80 -11.64
C ARG A 65 16.89 0.32 -11.03
N LYS A 66 18.01 0.90 -11.48
CA LYS A 66 19.35 0.54 -11.01
C LYS A 66 19.56 0.83 -9.52
N SER A 67 19.04 1.96 -9.05
CA SER A 67 19.10 2.35 -7.63
C SER A 67 18.42 1.31 -6.73
N VAL A 68 17.19 0.92 -7.07
CA VAL A 68 16.44 -0.08 -6.31
C VAL A 68 17.10 -1.46 -6.41
N TYR A 69 17.49 -1.88 -7.61
CA TYR A 69 18.19 -3.15 -7.81
C TYR A 69 19.42 -3.27 -6.90
N THR A 70 20.25 -2.23 -6.88
CA THR A 70 21.49 -2.20 -6.08
C THR A 70 21.18 -2.30 -4.59
N SER A 71 20.17 -1.55 -4.13
CA SER A 71 19.74 -1.58 -2.73
C SER A 71 19.13 -2.92 -2.30
N LEU A 72 18.35 -3.55 -3.18
CA LEU A 72 17.80 -4.88 -2.93
C LEU A 72 18.92 -5.91 -2.83
N TYR A 73 19.85 -5.89 -3.79
CA TYR A 73 20.99 -6.80 -3.85
C TYR A 73 21.89 -6.69 -2.61
N GLN A 74 22.27 -5.47 -2.23
CA GLN A 74 23.32 -5.23 -1.23
C GLN A 74 22.80 -5.21 0.21
N THR A 75 21.55 -4.79 0.42
CA THR A 75 21.06 -4.45 1.76
C THR A 75 19.81 -5.22 2.13
N HIS A 76 18.78 -5.20 1.28
CA HIS A 76 17.46 -5.67 1.70
C HIS A 76 17.31 -7.18 1.61
N LEU A 77 17.70 -7.80 0.50
CA LEU A 77 17.58 -9.25 0.34
C LEU A 77 18.53 -10.03 1.25
N PRO A 78 19.81 -9.64 1.43
CA PRO A 78 20.67 -10.29 2.42
C PRO A 78 20.04 -10.25 3.81
N LYS A 79 19.55 -9.08 4.27
CA LYS A 79 18.93 -8.96 5.59
C LYS A 79 17.63 -9.76 5.75
N LEU A 80 16.81 -9.85 4.71
CA LEU A 80 15.61 -10.70 4.71
C LEU A 80 15.97 -12.19 4.72
N SER A 81 17.04 -12.57 4.03
CA SER A 81 17.55 -13.95 3.99
C SER A 81 18.18 -14.35 5.31
N ASP A 82 18.94 -13.46 5.95
CA ASP A 82 19.54 -13.68 7.27
C ASP A 82 18.45 -13.83 8.36
N ALA A 83 17.34 -13.10 8.21
CA ALA A 83 16.15 -13.26 9.05
C ALA A 83 15.34 -14.52 8.70
N GLY A 84 15.74 -15.28 7.68
CA GLY A 84 15.07 -16.49 7.23
C GLY A 84 13.67 -16.26 6.67
N ILE A 85 13.36 -15.05 6.16
CA ILE A 85 12.03 -14.66 5.65
C ILE A 85 11.92 -14.87 4.13
N VAL A 86 13.06 -14.80 3.44
CA VAL A 86 13.16 -15.10 2.00
C VAL A 86 14.31 -16.04 1.78
N GLU A 87 14.24 -16.84 0.72
CA GLU A 87 15.39 -17.55 0.19
C GLU A 87 15.95 -16.73 -0.98
N TYR A 88 17.21 -16.29 -0.85
CA TYR A 88 17.86 -15.47 -1.86
C TYR A 88 19.10 -16.16 -2.44
N ASN A 89 18.98 -16.59 -3.70
CA ASN A 89 20.12 -17.09 -4.46
C ASN A 89 20.82 -15.93 -5.20
N GLN A 90 21.85 -15.36 -4.57
CA GLN A 90 22.65 -14.26 -5.15
C GLN A 90 23.26 -14.59 -6.50
N SER A 91 23.75 -15.83 -6.69
CA SER A 91 24.43 -16.23 -7.92
C SER A 91 23.48 -16.29 -9.13
N ARG A 92 22.22 -16.63 -8.88
CA ARG A 92 21.18 -16.73 -9.91
C ARG A 92 20.26 -15.51 -9.97
N GLY A 93 20.34 -14.62 -8.98
CA GLY A 93 19.43 -13.49 -8.84
C GLY A 93 17.98 -13.91 -8.61
N ILE A 94 17.74 -15.05 -7.95
CA ILE A 94 16.39 -15.57 -7.71
C ILE A 94 16.01 -15.38 -6.25
N VAL A 95 14.78 -14.91 -6.01
CA VAL A 95 14.23 -14.65 -4.68
C VAL A 95 12.87 -15.34 -4.55
N GLU A 96 12.62 -15.99 -3.42
CA GLU A 96 11.30 -16.53 -3.06
C GLU A 96 11.01 -16.34 -1.56
N LEU A 97 9.74 -16.42 -1.16
CA LEU A 97 9.39 -16.41 0.26
C LEU A 97 9.74 -17.76 0.89
N SER A 98 10.26 -17.72 2.11
CA SER A 98 10.39 -18.91 2.94
C SER A 98 9.11 -19.15 3.76
N ASP A 99 9.05 -20.29 4.43
CA ASP A 99 7.93 -20.64 5.32
C ASP A 99 7.76 -19.64 6.50
N ASN A 100 8.84 -19.00 6.96
CA ASN A 100 8.77 -18.03 8.06
C ASN A 100 8.07 -16.73 7.66
N ALA A 101 7.91 -16.44 6.36
CA ALA A 101 7.19 -15.25 5.91
C ALA A 101 5.73 -15.20 6.38
N ALA A 102 5.11 -16.37 6.63
CA ALA A 102 3.74 -16.47 7.14
C ALA A 102 3.58 -15.76 8.50
N GLN A 103 4.63 -15.70 9.31
CA GLN A 103 4.62 -15.03 10.62
C GLN A 103 4.51 -13.51 10.50
N LEU A 104 4.89 -12.93 9.35
CA LEU A 104 4.77 -11.48 9.11
C LEU A 104 3.37 -11.06 8.69
N GLU A 105 2.48 -11.99 8.30
CA GLU A 105 1.17 -11.67 7.73
C GLU A 105 0.27 -10.88 8.69
N GLY A 106 0.34 -11.18 9.98
CA GLY A 106 -0.40 -10.44 11.01
C GLY A 106 0.03 -8.97 11.13
N TYR A 107 1.28 -8.67 10.77
CA TYR A 107 1.91 -7.35 10.89
C TYR A 107 1.91 -6.57 9.57
N LEU A 108 1.87 -7.28 8.43
CA LEU A 108 1.73 -6.72 7.08
C LEU A 108 0.29 -6.30 6.76
N ARG A 109 -0.59 -6.10 7.75
CA ARG A 109 -1.95 -5.62 7.50
C ARG A 109 -1.89 -4.35 6.65
N PRO A 110 -2.71 -4.27 5.58
CA PRO A 110 -2.72 -3.11 4.71
C PRO A 110 -3.09 -1.88 5.56
N GLN A 111 -2.09 -1.07 5.88
CA GLN A 111 -2.33 0.35 6.09
C GLN A 111 -2.45 0.93 4.70
N ASP A 112 -3.66 0.91 4.16
CA ASP A 112 -4.13 1.93 3.22
C ASP A 112 -5.62 1.72 2.94
N GLU A 113 -6.43 2.61 3.49
CA GLU A 113 -7.22 3.54 2.69
C GLU A 113 -7.51 4.70 3.64
N PHE A 114 -7.20 5.94 3.25
CA PHE A 114 -7.75 7.14 3.91
C PHE A 114 -9.20 6.83 4.27
N PRO A 115 -9.66 6.92 5.54
CA PRO A 115 -10.91 6.29 5.96
C PRO A 115 -12.08 7.00 5.28
N TRP A 116 -12.39 6.58 4.06
CA TRP A 116 -13.33 7.23 3.16
C TRP A 116 -14.70 7.23 3.81
N ILE A 117 -15.00 6.19 4.59
CA ILE A 117 -16.18 6.14 5.45
C ILE A 117 -16.28 7.34 6.40
N ARG A 118 -15.17 7.80 7.02
CA ARG A 118 -15.16 8.96 7.91
C ARG A 118 -15.27 10.27 7.14
N TYR A 119 -14.65 10.35 5.96
CA TYR A 119 -14.78 11.51 5.07
C TYR A 119 -16.21 11.66 4.55
N TYR A 120 -16.81 10.59 4.03
CA TYR A 120 -18.20 10.59 3.56
C TYR A 120 -19.20 10.78 4.70
N LEU A 121 -18.93 10.21 5.89
CA LEU A 121 -19.74 10.45 7.07
C LEU A 121 -19.65 11.92 7.51
N GLY A 122 -18.47 12.53 7.51
CA GLY A 122 -18.29 13.94 7.81
C GLY A 122 -18.98 14.84 6.78
N LEU A 123 -18.84 14.53 5.50
CA LEU A 123 -19.53 15.25 4.42
C LEU A 123 -21.04 15.12 4.56
N ALA A 124 -21.56 13.93 4.84
CA ALA A 124 -22.98 13.68 5.05
C ALA A 124 -23.52 14.43 6.28
N ILE A 125 -22.78 14.45 7.39
CA ILE A 125 -23.14 15.20 8.60
C ILE A 125 -23.20 16.70 8.30
N VAL A 126 -22.18 17.25 7.63
CA VAL A 126 -22.15 18.68 7.25
C VAL A 126 -23.32 19.01 6.31
N SER A 127 -23.56 18.19 5.29
CA SER A 127 -24.71 18.35 4.39
C SER A 127 -26.05 18.30 5.14
N ALA A 128 -26.20 17.38 6.10
CA ALA A 128 -27.41 17.27 6.92
C ALA A 128 -27.61 18.49 7.82
N ILE A 129 -26.54 19.00 8.45
CA ILE A 129 -26.59 20.21 9.28
C ILE A 129 -27.03 21.42 8.46
N LEU A 130 -26.52 21.58 7.23
CA LEU A 130 -26.89 22.70 6.36
C LEU A 130 -28.36 22.66 5.95
N VAL A 131 -28.88 21.50 5.57
CA VAL A 131 -30.31 21.31 5.26
C VAL A 131 -31.19 21.49 6.50
N PHE A 132 -30.73 21.05 7.68
CA PHE A 132 -31.49 21.22 8.91
C PHE A 132 -31.52 22.70 9.36
N ALA A 133 -30.44 23.46 9.15
CA ALA A 133 -30.40 24.89 9.43
C ALA A 133 -31.35 25.68 8.52
N ASP A 134 -31.44 25.29 7.24
CA ASP A 134 -32.44 25.79 6.28
C ASP A 134 -33.87 25.47 6.75
N PHE A 135 -34.15 24.23 7.12
CA PHE A 135 -35.45 23.81 7.67
C PHE A 135 -35.89 24.61 8.91
N LEU A 136 -34.94 24.99 9.76
CA LEU A 136 -35.19 25.83 10.95
C LEU A 136 -35.32 27.33 10.63
N GLY A 137 -35.14 27.73 9.37
CA GLY A 137 -35.26 29.12 8.94
C GLY A 137 -34.08 30.02 9.32
N ILE A 138 -32.93 29.43 9.66
CA ILE A 138 -31.76 30.18 10.17
C ILE A 138 -31.11 31.00 9.05
N PRO A 139 -31.05 32.35 9.14
CA PRO A 139 -30.31 33.15 8.16
C PRO A 139 -28.80 32.89 8.25
N PRO A 140 -28.05 32.89 7.12
CA PRO A 140 -28.47 33.21 5.76
C PRO A 140 -29.05 32.03 4.96
N PHE A 141 -29.14 30.84 5.57
CA PHE A 141 -29.48 29.60 4.87
C PHE A 141 -30.90 29.60 4.31
N SER A 142 -31.84 30.23 5.02
CA SER A 142 -33.24 30.43 4.57
C SER A 142 -33.42 31.39 3.39
N ALA A 143 -32.36 32.12 2.98
CA ALA A 143 -32.41 32.96 1.78
C ALA A 143 -32.13 32.17 0.49
N ILE A 144 -31.73 30.90 0.60
CA ILE A 144 -31.40 30.03 -0.53
C ILE A 144 -32.66 29.26 -0.95
N PRO A 145 -33.08 29.31 -2.23
CA PRO A 145 -34.22 28.52 -2.70
C PRO A 145 -34.04 27.01 -2.48
N ASP A 146 -35.07 26.33 -1.96
CA ASP A 146 -35.06 24.91 -1.56
C ASP A 146 -34.48 23.95 -2.62
N LYS A 147 -34.72 24.24 -3.91
CA LYS A 147 -34.26 23.44 -5.04
C LYS A 147 -32.73 23.43 -5.20
N ILE A 148 -32.02 24.42 -4.63
CA ILE A 148 -30.57 24.58 -4.75
C ILE A 148 -29.83 23.63 -3.81
N TRP A 149 -30.40 23.29 -2.65
CA TRP A 149 -29.77 22.39 -1.67
C TRP A 149 -29.52 20.99 -2.22
N GLY A 150 -30.50 20.42 -2.92
CA GLY A 150 -30.35 19.12 -3.58
C GLY A 150 -29.22 19.12 -4.61
N VAL A 151 -29.10 20.20 -5.39
CA VAL A 151 -28.04 20.37 -6.40
C VAL A 151 -26.66 20.51 -5.74
N LEU A 152 -26.54 21.28 -4.65
CA LEU A 152 -25.28 21.47 -3.94
C LEU A 152 -24.76 20.17 -3.30
N ILE A 153 -25.65 19.39 -2.69
CA ILE A 153 -25.29 18.11 -2.07
C ILE A 153 -24.85 17.12 -3.16
N VAL A 154 -25.66 16.96 -4.21
CA VAL A 154 -25.31 16.07 -5.33
C VAL A 154 -23.98 16.50 -5.98
N ALA A 155 -23.76 17.79 -6.18
CA ALA A 155 -22.51 18.32 -6.74
C ALA A 155 -21.30 18.03 -5.82
N ALA A 156 -21.44 18.16 -4.51
CA ALA A 156 -20.37 17.86 -3.56
C ALA A 156 -19.99 16.38 -3.57
N PHE A 157 -20.99 15.48 -3.55
CA PHE A 157 -20.76 14.04 -3.64
C PHE A 157 -20.20 13.64 -5.03
N ALA A 158 -20.71 14.22 -6.12
CA ALA A 158 -20.22 13.95 -7.47
C ALA A 158 -18.78 14.45 -7.68
N LEU A 159 -18.43 15.63 -7.18
CA LEU A 159 -17.07 16.16 -7.23
C LEU A 159 -16.11 15.30 -6.41
N SER A 160 -16.53 14.87 -5.21
CA SER A 160 -15.75 13.96 -4.38
C SER A 160 -15.52 12.61 -5.07
N ALA A 161 -16.58 12.01 -5.63
CA ALA A 161 -16.51 10.77 -6.39
C ALA A 161 -15.62 10.91 -7.63
N LEU A 162 -15.67 12.03 -8.34
CA LEU A 162 -14.84 12.30 -9.50
C LEU A 162 -13.36 12.45 -9.14
N VAL A 163 -13.04 13.21 -8.08
CA VAL A 163 -11.67 13.31 -7.56
C VAL A 163 -11.14 11.94 -7.17
N HIS A 164 -11.97 11.12 -6.52
CA HIS A 164 -11.61 9.77 -6.13
C HIS A 164 -11.38 8.85 -7.34
N TYR A 165 -12.27 8.91 -8.34
CA TYR A 165 -12.16 8.14 -9.58
C TYR A 165 -10.88 8.51 -10.36
N LEU A 166 -10.58 9.80 -10.48
CA LEU A 166 -9.38 10.29 -11.17
C LEU A 166 -8.10 9.88 -10.43
N ARG A 167 -8.08 9.93 -9.09
CA ARG A 167 -6.95 9.44 -8.28
C ARG A 167 -6.76 7.93 -8.36
N ARG A 168 -7.83 7.14 -8.34
CA ARG A 168 -7.76 5.67 -8.53
C ARG A 168 -7.28 5.30 -9.94
N ARG A 169 -7.70 6.05 -10.97
CA ARG A 169 -7.33 5.76 -12.37
C ARG A 169 -5.86 6.03 -12.67
N GLN A 170 -5.21 6.96 -11.94
CA GLN A 170 -3.75 7.15 -12.00
C GLN A 170 -2.98 6.01 -11.30
N LEU A 171 -3.65 5.22 -10.46
CA LEU A 171 -3.08 4.08 -9.75
C LEU A 171 -3.45 2.74 -10.40
N GLY A 172 -3.60 2.76 -11.72
CA GLY A 172 -3.91 1.57 -12.52
C GLY A 172 -2.90 0.45 -12.28
N THR A 173 -3.44 -0.70 -11.83
CA THR A 173 -2.88 -2.05 -11.94
C THR A 173 -1.59 -2.37 -11.16
N GLY A 174 -1.59 -2.11 -9.85
CA GLY A 174 -0.69 -2.81 -8.93
C GLY A 174 -1.09 -2.51 -7.50
N GLU A 175 -1.77 -3.44 -6.83
CA GLU A 175 -2.08 -3.34 -5.39
C GLU A 175 -0.81 -2.94 -4.64
N ARG A 176 -0.83 -1.73 -4.07
CA ARG A 176 0.31 -1.15 -3.36
C ARG A 176 0.65 -2.02 -2.14
N PRO A 177 1.95 -2.20 -1.84
CA PRO A 177 2.33 -2.85 -0.59
C PRO A 177 2.02 -1.98 0.63
N PRO A 178 1.71 -2.59 1.79
CA PRO A 178 1.51 -1.89 3.05
C PRO A 178 2.71 -1.01 3.43
N SER A 179 2.45 0.24 3.83
CA SER A 179 3.47 1.04 4.52
C SER A 179 3.32 0.87 6.05
N ALA A 180 4.28 0.19 6.69
CA ALA A 180 4.33 0.10 8.15
C ALA A 180 4.90 1.38 8.77
N ARG A 181 4.41 1.69 9.97
CA ARG A 181 4.81 2.80 10.85
C ARG A 181 6.27 2.72 11.26
#